data_AF-A0A9X2IGL2-F1
#
_entry.id   AF-A0A9X2IGL2-F1
#
_cell.length_a   1.000
_cell.length_b   1.000
_cell.length_c   1.000
_cell.angle_alpha   90.00
_cell.angle_beta   90.00
_cell.angle_gamma   90.00
#
_symmetry.space_group_name_H-M   'P 1'
#
loop_
_entity.id
_entity.type
_entity.pdbx_description
1 polymer ?
#
loop_
_entity_poly.entity_id
_entity_poly.type
_entity_poly.pdbx_seq_one_letter_code
_entity_poly.pdbx_strand_id
1 'polypeptide(L)'
;MSAPRPSAMLAVAVGGALGAVLRWWLGEVAPDGAGFPGTTFAINVGGAFGLGLLPAVAAVRRRPLLTAGIGTGVLGGFTTLSTASEQARVLLASGQVLLGLVYVVGTLLAAVAAVAVADRLSTRAQQARVEAEGGDE
;
A
#
# COMPACT_ATOMS: atom_id res chain seq x y z
N MET A 1 16.88 15.53 -14.83
CA MET A 1 15.68 14.68 -14.70
C MET A 1 14.68 15.12 -15.75
N SER A 2 14.31 14.25 -16.70
CA SER A 2 13.27 14.56 -17.69
C SER A 2 11.90 14.64 -17.01
N ALA A 3 11.04 15.57 -17.43
CA ALA A 3 9.71 15.70 -16.87
C ALA A 3 8.90 14.39 -17.00
N PRO A 4 8.07 14.03 -16.01
CA PRO A 4 7.23 12.83 -16.09
C PRO A 4 6.30 12.92 -17.31
N ARG A 5 6.17 11.80 -18.02
CA ARG A 5 5.32 11.72 -19.22
C ARG A 5 3.85 12.01 -18.82
N PRO A 6 3.10 12.81 -19.59
CA PRO A 6 1.70 13.13 -19.27
C PRO A 6 0.82 11.89 -19.07
N SER A 7 1.07 10.82 -19.82
CA SER A 7 0.36 9.54 -19.67
C SER A 7 0.58 8.89 -18.31
N ALA A 8 1.79 8.96 -17.76
CA ALA A 8 2.10 8.44 -16.43
C ALA A 8 1.39 9.24 -15.33
N MET A 9 1.33 10.57 -15.46
CA MET A 9 0.57 11.42 -14.54
C MET A 9 -0.91 11.06 -14.55
N LEU A 10 -1.49 10.87 -15.73
CA LEU A 10 -2.90 10.47 -15.87
C LEU A 10 -3.15 9.08 -15.26
N ALA A 11 -2.26 8.12 -15.49
CA ALA A 11 -2.37 6.78 -14.92
C ALA A 11 -2.31 6.81 -13.38
N VAL A 12 -1.39 7.60 -12.81
CA VAL A 12 -1.31 7.79 -11.35
C VAL A 12 -2.56 8.48 -10.82
N ALA A 13 -3.07 9.52 -11.49
CA ALA A 13 -4.26 10.23 -11.06
C ALA A 13 -5.52 9.35 -11.05
N VAL A 14 -5.76 8.62 -12.14
CA VAL A 14 -6.89 7.69 -12.26
C VAL A 14 -6.75 6.55 -11.25
N GLY A 15 -5.56 5.95 -11.15
CA GLY A 15 -5.30 4.91 -10.16
C GLY A 15 -5.52 5.40 -8.74
N GLY A 16 -4.99 6.59 -8.41
CA GLY A 16 -5.15 7.22 -7.10
C GLY A 16 -6.60 7.48 -6.73
N ALA A 17 -7.40 7.98 -7.68
CA ALA A 17 -8.84 8.16 -7.48
C ALA A 17 -9.54 6.81 -7.19
N LEU A 18 -9.24 5.76 -7.95
CA LEU A 18 -9.80 4.43 -7.73
C LEU A 18 -9.42 3.86 -6.36
N GLY A 19 -8.14 3.96 -5.98
CA GLY A 19 -7.65 3.53 -4.68
C GLY A 19 -8.32 4.27 -3.52
N ALA A 20 -8.44 5.59 -3.63
CA ALA A 20 -9.08 6.42 -2.62
C ALA A 20 -10.58 6.11 -2.47
N VAL A 21 -11.29 5.90 -3.58
CA VAL A 21 -12.71 5.50 -3.57
C VAL A 21 -12.89 4.13 -2.93
N LEU A 22 -12.03 3.16 -3.25
CA LEU A 22 -12.09 1.83 -2.64
C LEU A 22 -11.84 1.90 -1.13
N ARG A 23 -10.82 2.65 -0.69
CA ARG A 23 -10.54 2.88 0.73
C ARG A 23 -11.73 3.54 1.43
N TRP A 24 -12.29 4.59 0.83
CA TRP A 24 -13.47 5.26 1.38
C TRP A 24 -14.64 4.29 1.52
N TRP A 25 -14.95 3.53 0.46
CA TRP A 25 -16.03 2.54 0.47
C TRP A 25 -15.84 1.47 1.55
N LEU A 26 -14.62 0.95 1.74
CA LEU A 26 -14.32 0.02 2.83
C LEU A 26 -14.54 0.63 4.22
N GLY A 27 -14.21 1.91 4.39
CA GLY A 27 -14.50 2.66 5.61
C GLY A 27 -16.00 2.83 5.90
N GLU A 28 -16.83 2.96 4.86
CA GLU A 28 -18.29 3.05 5.01
C GLU A 28 -18.93 1.70 5.37
N VAL A 29 -18.49 0.60 4.73
CA VAL A 29 -19.08 -0.73 4.97
C VAL A 29 -18.53 -1.42 6.22
N ALA A 30 -17.34 -1.05 6.67
CA ALA A 30 -16.69 -1.57 7.86
C ALA A 30 -16.08 -0.42 8.69
N PRO A 31 -16.90 0.41 9.35
CA PRO A 31 -16.41 1.56 10.09
C PRO A 31 -15.58 1.15 11.32
N ASP A 32 -14.47 1.86 11.54
CA ASP A 32 -13.63 1.69 12.72
C ASP A 32 -14.34 2.27 13.98
N GLY A 33 -14.42 1.48 15.05
CA GLY A 33 -15.01 1.90 16.33
C GLY A 33 -14.00 2.59 17.27
N ALA A 34 -14.37 2.72 18.56
CA ALA A 34 -13.51 3.33 19.60
C ALA A 34 -12.32 2.45 20.05
N GLY A 35 -12.24 1.22 19.56
CA GLY A 35 -11.17 0.26 19.84
C GLY A 35 -10.07 0.27 18.78
N PHE A 36 -9.50 -0.91 18.50
CA PHE A 36 -8.47 -1.04 17.47
C PHE A 36 -9.06 -0.71 16.08
N PRO A 37 -8.44 0.21 15.31
CA PRO A 37 -8.91 0.55 13.96
C PRO A 37 -8.55 -0.53 12.92
N GLY A 38 -9.33 -1.61 12.94
CA GLY A 38 -9.08 -2.82 12.15
C GLY A 38 -9.22 -2.62 10.63
N THR A 39 -10.13 -1.76 10.18
CA THR A 39 -10.34 -1.52 8.75
C THR A 39 -9.17 -0.73 8.18
N THR A 40 -8.79 0.38 8.82
CA THR A 40 -7.64 1.17 8.39
C THR A 40 -6.33 0.37 8.48
N PHE A 41 -6.17 -0.47 9.51
CA PHE A 41 -5.07 -1.44 9.58
C PHE A 41 -5.05 -2.37 8.37
N ALA A 42 -6.16 -3.04 8.05
CA ALA A 42 -6.25 -3.99 6.95
C ALA A 42 -5.99 -3.33 5.59
N ILE A 43 -6.46 -2.10 5.40
CA ILE A 43 -6.20 -1.30 4.20
C ILE A 43 -4.69 -1.05 4.01
N ASN A 44 -3.99 -0.60 5.06
CA ASN A 44 -2.56 -0.34 4.99
C ASN A 44 -1.74 -1.63 4.79
N VAL A 45 -2.04 -2.69 5.54
CA VAL A 45 -1.32 -3.98 5.45
C VAL A 45 -1.59 -4.66 4.11
N GLY A 46 -2.85 -4.68 3.65
CA GLY A 46 -3.24 -5.25 2.36
C GLY A 46 -2.64 -4.48 1.18
N GLY A 47 -2.58 -3.16 1.27
CA GLY A 47 -1.92 -2.33 0.26
C GLY A 47 -0.41 -2.55 0.23
N ALA A 48 0.25 -2.68 1.38
CA ALA A 48 1.67 -3.03 1.47
C ALA A 48 1.96 -4.42 0.88
N PHE A 49 1.12 -5.42 1.19
CA PHE A 49 1.18 -6.75 0.56
C PHE A 49 1.06 -6.66 -0.97
N GLY A 50 0.05 -5.95 -1.47
CA GLY A 50 -0.18 -5.76 -2.90
C GLY A 50 1.00 -5.06 -3.59
N LEU A 51 1.61 -4.10 -2.91
CA LEU A 51 2.79 -3.40 -3.42
C LEU A 51 4.00 -4.33 -3.51
N GLY A 52 4.21 -5.19 -2.52
CA GLY A 52 5.25 -6.21 -2.53
C GLY A 52 5.08 -7.27 -3.63
N LEU A 53 3.85 -7.58 -4.04
CA LEU A 53 3.58 -8.51 -5.15
C LEU A 53 3.76 -7.87 -6.53
N LEU A 54 3.72 -6.54 -6.62
CA LEU A 54 3.67 -5.83 -7.89
C LEU A 54 4.84 -6.18 -8.85
N PRO A 55 6.10 -6.31 -8.39
CA PRO A 55 7.22 -6.69 -9.25
C PRO A 55 7.10 -8.11 -9.85
N ALA A 56 6.38 -9.02 -9.20
CA ALA A 56 6.19 -10.39 -9.67
C ALA A 56 5.24 -10.50 -10.86
N VAL A 57 4.41 -9.47 -11.08
CA VAL A 57 3.44 -9.44 -12.18
C VAL A 57 4.14 -8.98 -13.46
N ALA A 58 4.53 -9.94 -14.30
CA ALA A 58 5.31 -9.68 -15.53
C ALA A 58 4.69 -8.61 -16.45
N ALA A 59 3.35 -8.58 -16.55
CA ALA A 59 2.62 -7.59 -17.36
C ALA A 59 2.76 -6.15 -16.82
N VAL A 60 2.84 -5.99 -15.51
CA VAL A 60 3.03 -4.68 -14.85
C VAL A 60 4.49 -4.27 -14.96
N ARG A 61 5.41 -5.17 -14.61
CA ARG A 61 6.85 -4.92 -14.62
C ARG A 61 7.38 -4.40 -15.96
N ARG A 62 6.93 -4.99 -17.07
CA ARG A 62 7.37 -4.61 -18.43
C ARG A 62 6.77 -3.29 -18.93
N ARG A 63 5.89 -2.65 -18.15
CA ARG A 63 5.14 -1.46 -18.57
C ARG A 63 5.23 -0.40 -17.47
N PRO A 64 6.18 0.55 -17.55
CA PRO A 64 6.34 1.62 -16.55
C PRO A 64 5.05 2.38 -16.25
N LEU A 65 4.17 2.53 -17.24
CA LEU A 65 2.85 3.14 -17.09
C LEU A 65 1.94 2.37 -16.12
N LEU A 66 1.95 1.03 -16.18
CA LEU A 66 1.16 0.18 -15.27
C LEU A 66 1.78 0.17 -13.87
N THR A 67 3.11 0.13 -13.77
CA THR A 67 3.80 0.23 -12.47
C THR A 67 3.43 1.53 -11.76
N ALA A 68 3.46 2.66 -12.47
CA ALA A 68 3.05 3.95 -11.92
C ALA A 68 1.56 3.99 -11.57
N GLY A 69 0.69 3.54 -12.48
CA GLY A 69 -0.77 3.57 -12.27
C GLY A 69 -1.26 2.66 -11.14
N ILE A 70 -0.68 1.46 -10.98
CA ILE A 70 -1.09 0.50 -9.94
C ILE A 70 -0.34 0.76 -8.63
N GLY A 71 0.98 0.90 -8.68
CA GLY A 71 1.82 1.10 -7.50
C GLY A 71 1.58 2.47 -6.86
N THR A 72 2.01 3.53 -7.54
CA THR A 72 1.84 4.91 -7.03
C THR A 72 0.39 5.35 -7.05
N GLY A 73 -0.38 4.98 -8.08
CA GLY A 73 -1.79 5.34 -8.19
C GLY A 73 -2.67 4.52 -7.25
N VAL A 74 -3.11 3.32 -7.66
CA VAL A 74 -4.11 2.53 -6.92
C VAL A 74 -3.67 2.23 -5.50
N LEU A 75 -2.51 1.61 -5.29
CA LEU A 75 -2.05 1.21 -3.96
C LEU A 75 -1.67 2.43 -3.10
N GLY A 76 -1.11 3.47 -3.70
CA GLY A 76 -0.85 4.74 -3.03
C GLY A 76 -2.10 5.48 -2.57
N GLY A 77 -3.16 5.50 -3.38
CA GLY A 77 -4.46 6.09 -3.02
C GLY A 77 -5.28 5.23 -2.05
N PHE A 78 -5.11 3.90 -2.15
CA PHE A 78 -5.76 2.91 -1.29
C PHE A 78 -5.21 2.94 0.13
N THR A 79 -3.89 3.02 0.32
CA THR A 79 -3.28 3.09 1.65
C THR A 79 -3.43 4.47 2.29
N THR A 80 -3.30 4.57 3.62
CA THR A 80 -3.40 5.86 4.32
C THR A 80 -2.66 5.86 5.66
N LEU A 81 -1.50 6.50 5.70
CA LEU A 81 -0.78 6.74 6.96
C LEU A 81 -1.39 7.90 7.76
N SER A 82 -1.95 8.91 7.09
CA SER A 82 -2.54 10.08 7.76
C SER A 82 -3.76 9.69 8.58
N THR A 83 -4.65 8.85 8.03
CA THR A 83 -5.82 8.34 8.77
C THR A 83 -5.39 7.48 9.96
N ALA A 84 -4.40 6.59 9.78
CA ALA A 84 -3.87 5.77 10.88
C ALA A 84 -3.24 6.64 11.98
N SER A 85 -2.53 7.71 11.61
CA SER A 85 -1.92 8.65 12.56
C SER A 85 -2.98 9.41 13.36
N GLU A 86 -4.06 9.84 12.71
CA GLU A 86 -5.17 10.52 13.35
C GLU A 86 -5.92 9.60 14.33
N GLN A 87 -6.17 8.35 13.94
CA GLN A 87 -6.78 7.36 14.82
C GLN A 87 -5.88 7.03 16.02
N ALA A 88 -4.57 6.90 15.82
CA ALA A 88 -3.62 6.74 16.91
C ALA A 88 -3.65 7.94 17.87
N ARG A 89 -3.70 9.17 17.33
CA ARG A 89 -3.83 10.40 18.14
C ARG A 89 -5.11 10.37 18.98
N VAL A 90 -6.24 9.94 18.43
CA VAL A 90 -7.52 9.80 19.15
C VAL A 90 -7.43 8.75 20.27
N LEU A 91 -6.82 7.59 20.01
CA LEU A 91 -6.60 6.56 21.03
C LEU A 91 -5.73 7.08 22.18
N LEU A 92 -4.64 7.76 21.86
CA LEU A 92 -3.74 8.34 22.86
C LEU A 92 -4.45 9.42 23.70
N ALA A 93 -5.21 10.30 23.04
CA ALA A 93 -5.97 11.36 23.71
C ALA A 93 -7.10 10.84 24.58
N SER A 94 -7.68 9.67 24.27
CA SER A 94 -8.72 9.01 25.07
C SER A 94 -8.18 8.20 26.25
N GLY A 95 -6.87 8.27 26.53
CA GLY A 95 -6.21 7.53 27.60
C GLY A 95 -5.88 6.07 27.25
N GLN A 96 -6.22 5.60 26.04
CA GLN A 96 -5.93 4.26 25.55
C GLN A 96 -4.48 4.16 25.03
N VAL A 97 -3.50 4.54 25.85
CA VAL A 97 -2.10 4.73 25.43
C VAL A 97 -1.49 3.45 24.87
N LEU A 98 -1.65 2.33 25.59
CA LEU A 98 -1.11 1.04 25.13
C LEU A 98 -1.71 0.65 23.78
N LEU A 99 -3.02 0.82 23.59
CA LEU A 99 -3.70 0.48 22.34
C LEU A 99 -3.23 1.38 21.18
N GLY A 100 -3.07 2.69 21.43
CA GLY A 100 -2.52 3.62 20.45
C GLY A 100 -1.10 3.25 20.01
N LEU A 101 -0.22 2.90 20.96
CA LEU A 101 1.14 2.45 20.65
C LEU A 101 1.17 1.12 19.89
N VAL A 102 0.37 0.14 20.34
CA VAL A 102 0.21 -1.15 19.64
C VAL A 102 -0.32 -0.94 18.22
N TYR A 103 -1.26 -0.01 18.02
CA TYR A 103 -1.80 0.29 16.71
C TYR A 103 -0.73 0.87 15.78
N VAL A 104 0.04 1.88 16.22
CA VAL A 104 1.08 2.50 15.38
C VAL A 104 2.19 1.50 15.04
N VAL A 105 2.78 0.88 16.07
CA VAL A 105 3.91 -0.05 15.89
C VAL A 105 3.45 -1.31 15.17
N GLY A 106 2.29 -1.85 15.55
CA GLY A 106 1.71 -3.04 14.95
C GLY A 106 1.38 -2.84 13.48
N THR A 107 0.81 -1.69 13.08
CA THR A 107 0.53 -1.38 11.67
C THR A 107 1.81 -1.35 10.84
N LEU A 108 2.86 -0.67 11.33
CA LEU A 108 4.13 -0.59 10.62
C LEU A 108 4.79 -1.96 10.47
N LEU A 109 4.89 -2.72 11.57
CA LEU A 109 5.48 -4.06 11.55
C LEU A 109 4.70 -5.02 10.66
N ALA A 110 3.36 -4.98 10.71
CA ALA A 110 2.50 -5.81 9.87
C ALA A 110 2.64 -5.44 8.39
N ALA A 111 2.74 -4.16 8.05
CA ALA A 111 2.96 -3.72 6.66
C ALA A 111 4.32 -4.20 6.13
N VAL A 112 5.39 -4.09 6.92
CA VAL A 112 6.73 -4.60 6.54
C VAL A 112 6.71 -6.13 6.40
N ALA A 113 6.08 -6.83 7.34
CA ALA A 113 5.92 -8.28 7.27
C ALA A 113 5.11 -8.71 6.03
N ALA A 114 4.06 -7.97 5.68
CA ALA A 114 3.26 -8.21 4.50
C ALA A 114 4.08 -8.08 3.20
N VAL A 115 4.93 -7.06 3.08
CA VAL A 115 5.88 -6.94 1.96
C VAL A 115 6.83 -8.14 1.91
N ALA A 116 7.40 -8.54 3.05
CA ALA A 116 8.31 -9.68 3.10
C ALA A 116 7.62 -11.01 2.74
N VAL A 117 6.35 -11.19 3.12
CA VAL A 117 5.55 -12.36 2.72
C VAL A 117 5.25 -12.31 1.22
N ALA A 118 4.84 -11.16 0.69
CA ALA A 118 4.61 -10.97 -0.74
C ALA A 118 5.87 -11.29 -1.57
N ASP A 119 7.02 -10.82 -1.10
CA ASP A 119 8.30 -11.08 -1.75
C ASP A 119 8.63 -12.59 -1.78
N ARG A 120 8.41 -13.32 -0.67
CA ARG A 120 8.62 -14.78 -0.63
C ARG A 120 7.65 -15.57 -1.52
N LEU A 121 6.42 -15.10 -1.68
CA LEU A 121 5.41 -15.71 -2.55
C LEU A 121 5.70 -15.48 -4.04
N SER A 122 6.40 -14.38 -4.34
CA SER A 122 6.91 -14.07 -5.67
C SER A 122 8.11 -14.98 -5.95
N THR A 123 7.91 -16.08 -6.69
CA THR A 123 8.91 -17.16 -6.78
C THR A 123 10.33 -16.66 -7.09
N ARG A 124 11.36 -17.25 -6.44
CA ARG A 124 12.79 -16.94 -6.67
C ARG A 124 13.19 -16.99 -8.16
N ALA A 125 12.51 -17.83 -8.95
CA ALA A 125 12.71 -17.92 -10.40
C ALA A 125 12.16 -16.70 -11.17
N GLN A 126 11.07 -16.07 -10.68
CA GLN A 126 10.62 -14.77 -11.19
C GLN A 126 11.56 -13.66 -10.76
N GLN A 127 12.04 -13.66 -9.50
CA GLN A 127 12.97 -12.64 -8.98
C GLN A 127 14.33 -12.67 -9.67
N ALA A 128 14.92 -13.86 -9.91
CA ALA A 128 16.17 -13.98 -10.67
C ALA A 128 16.03 -13.48 -12.13
N ARG A 129 14.83 -13.59 -12.72
CA ARG A 129 14.51 -12.96 -14.01
C ARG A 129 14.25 -11.45 -13.90
N VAL A 130 13.86 -10.94 -12.73
CA VAL A 130 13.76 -9.49 -12.46
C VAL A 130 15.14 -8.88 -12.35
N GLU A 131 16.04 -9.49 -11.59
CA GLU A 131 17.42 -9.03 -11.41
C GLU A 131 18.23 -9.12 -12.72
N ALA A 132 18.06 -10.20 -13.49
CA ALA A 132 18.76 -10.37 -14.77
C ALA A 132 18.27 -9.41 -15.87
N GLU A 133 16.98 -9.05 -15.90
CA GLU A 133 16.45 -8.10 -16.90
C GLU A 133 16.75 -6.62 -16.53
N GLY A 134 17.05 -6.32 -15.25
CA GLY A 134 17.41 -4.97 -14.78
C GLY A 134 18.91 -4.65 -14.79
N GLY A 135 19.77 -5.61 -15.09
CA GLY A 135 21.22 -5.42 -15.23
C GLY A 135 21.69 -5.11 -16.66
N ASP A 136 20.79 -5.13 -17.64
CA ASP A 136 21.04 -4.85 -19.05
C ASP A 136 20.65 -3.41 -19.49
N GLU A 137 20.18 -2.57 -18.56
CA GLU A 137 19.93 -1.11 -18.76
C GLU A 137 21.06 -0.25 -18.17
#